data_AF-A0A965IZB8-F1
#
_entry.id   AF-A0A965IZB8-F1
#
_cell.length_a   1.000
_cell.length_b   1.000
_cell.length_c   1.000
_cell.angle_alpha   90.00
_cell.angle_beta   90.00
_cell.angle_gamma   90.00
#
_symmetry.space_group_name_H-M   'P 1'
#
loop_
_entity.id
_entity.type
_entity.pdbx_description
1 polymer ?
#
loop_
_entity_poly.entity_id
_entity_poly.type
_entity_poly.pdbx_seq_one_letter_code
_entity_poly.pdbx_strand_id
1 'polypeptide(L)'
;MELSAVVIGLFASVLLGGSLVAYLHTNNKNQWIKLLLAFSGGFLLAIIFEHLLPDLYHDEDKSVGLYILYGFLIQLILEYFSGGIEHGHVHVHSKQQLPWLLFLSLSIHSIIEGIPLGNHFAGIESEDHHQHDTLFWGIIFHQIPVAVALMTLLYHTTLKPWLKWLV
;
A
#
# COMPACT_ATOMS: atom_id res chain seq x y z
N MET A 1 -17.80 -7.13 5.54
CA MET A 1 -17.04 -7.99 6.48
C MET A 1 -16.99 -7.39 7.89
N GLU A 2 -16.81 -8.20 8.94
CA GLU A 2 -16.60 -7.71 10.31
C GLU A 2 -15.27 -6.93 10.47
N LEU A 3 -15.26 -5.84 11.25
CA LEU A 3 -14.07 -5.00 11.47
C LEU A 3 -12.86 -5.81 11.95
N SER A 4 -13.07 -6.77 12.85
CA SER A 4 -12.00 -7.64 13.35
C SER A 4 -11.34 -8.46 12.24
N ALA A 5 -12.13 -8.97 11.29
CA ALA A 5 -11.62 -9.73 10.16
C ALA A 5 -10.80 -8.85 9.22
N VAL A 6 -11.25 -7.60 8.98
CA VAL A 6 -10.50 -6.61 8.20
C VAL A 6 -9.12 -6.35 8.81
N VAL A 7 -9.09 -6.00 10.09
CA VAL A 7 -7.85 -5.70 10.81
C VAL A 7 -6.90 -6.89 10.78
N ILE A 8 -7.40 -8.10 11.07
CA ILE A 8 -6.59 -9.32 10.99
C ILE A 8 -6.03 -9.52 9.58
N GLY A 9 -6.85 -9.32 8.55
CA GLY A 9 -6.42 -9.44 7.16
C GLY A 9 -5.30 -8.46 6.79
N LEU A 10 -5.43 -7.19 7.19
CA LEU A 10 -4.42 -6.16 6.93
C LEU A 10 -3.10 -6.44 7.65
N PHE A 11 -3.13 -6.88 8.91
CA PHE A 11 -1.90 -7.28 9.61
C PHE A 11 -1.29 -8.55 9.01
N ALA A 12 -2.12 -9.53 8.65
CA ALA A 12 -1.67 -10.77 8.04
C ALA A 12 -0.99 -10.53 6.68
N SER A 13 -1.52 -9.63 5.84
CA SER A 13 -0.94 -9.34 4.52
C SER A 13 0.49 -8.77 4.62
N VAL A 14 0.73 -7.86 5.57
CA VAL A 14 2.07 -7.30 5.84
C VAL A 14 3.03 -8.39 6.34
N LEU A 15 2.59 -9.20 7.30
CA LEU A 15 3.40 -10.31 7.83
C LEU A 15 3.72 -11.35 6.75
N LEU A 16 2.77 -11.66 5.88
CA LEU A 16 2.95 -12.56 4.75
C LEU A 16 3.97 -11.99 3.75
N GLY A 17 3.85 -10.72 3.38
CA GLY A 17 4.80 -10.04 2.48
C GLY A 17 6.23 -10.01 3.05
N GLY A 18 6.37 -9.65 4.33
CA GLY A 18 7.67 -9.67 5.02
C GLY A 18 8.26 -11.09 5.14
N SER A 19 7.42 -12.08 5.44
CA SER A 19 7.84 -13.49 5.57
C SER A 19 8.29 -14.08 4.25
N LEU A 20 7.63 -13.69 3.15
CA LEU A 20 8.01 -14.08 1.80
C LEU A 20 9.45 -13.65 1.50
N VAL A 21 9.85 -12.43 1.87
CA VAL A 21 11.22 -11.93 1.73
C VAL A 21 12.20 -12.73 2.58
N ALA A 22 11.86 -12.96 3.85
CA ALA A 22 12.71 -13.70 4.78
C ALA A 22 12.97 -15.15 4.32
N TYR A 23 11.93 -15.81 3.81
CA TYR A 23 11.99 -17.19 3.30
C TYR A 23 12.74 -17.28 1.96
N LEU A 24 12.44 -16.38 1.02
CA LEU A 24 13.05 -16.42 -0.31
C LEU A 24 14.52 -15.97 -0.34
N HIS A 25 15.05 -15.50 0.80
CA HIS A 25 16.46 -15.12 0.99
C HIS A 25 16.96 -14.33 -0.22
N THR A 26 16.23 -13.26 -0.57
CA THR A 26 16.20 -12.59 -1.88
C THR A 26 17.53 -11.94 -2.25
N ASN A 27 18.53 -12.77 -2.53
CA ASN A 27 19.60 -12.45 -3.45
C ASN A 27 18.97 -12.41 -4.85
N ASN A 28 18.70 -11.19 -5.33
CA ASN A 28 18.71 -10.85 -6.75
C ASN A 28 17.58 -11.41 -7.65
N LYS A 29 16.33 -11.48 -7.17
CA LYS A 29 15.15 -11.75 -8.04
C LYS A 29 14.27 -10.50 -8.26
N ASN A 30 14.92 -9.38 -8.61
CA ASN A 30 14.29 -8.07 -8.83
C ASN A 30 13.11 -8.09 -9.83
N GLN A 31 13.13 -9.02 -10.80
CA GLN A 31 12.06 -9.15 -11.80
C GLN A 31 10.71 -9.60 -11.21
N TRP A 32 10.71 -10.55 -10.26
CA TRP A 32 9.47 -11.04 -9.65
C TRP A 32 8.81 -9.98 -8.78
N ILE A 33 9.61 -9.21 -8.05
CA ILE A 33 9.13 -8.06 -7.26
C ILE A 33 8.49 -7.02 -8.18
N LYS A 34 9.15 -6.66 -9.29
CA LYS A 34 8.61 -5.74 -10.29
C LYS A 34 7.30 -6.23 -10.92
N LEU A 35 7.20 -7.51 -11.26
CA LEU A 35 5.95 -8.09 -11.80
C LEU A 35 4.83 -8.07 -10.77
N LEU A 36 5.13 -8.36 -9.51
CA LEU A 36 4.16 -8.37 -8.41
C LEU A 36 3.67 -6.94 -8.11
N LEU A 37 4.56 -5.94 -8.12
CA LEU A 37 4.23 -4.51 -8.01
C LEU A 37 3.39 -4.03 -9.21
N ALA A 38 3.75 -4.41 -10.44
CA ALA A 38 3.01 -4.05 -11.64
C ALA A 38 1.60 -4.67 -11.67
N PHE A 39 1.47 -5.93 -11.27
CA PHE A 39 0.18 -6.59 -11.08
C PHE A 39 -0.68 -5.86 -10.06
N SER A 40 -0.11 -5.55 -8.88
CA SER A 40 -0.82 -4.81 -7.83
C SER A 40 -1.28 -3.43 -8.30
N GLY A 41 -0.40 -2.65 -8.92
CA GLY A 41 -0.74 -1.32 -9.42
C GLY A 41 -1.86 -1.38 -10.48
N GLY A 42 -1.79 -2.35 -11.40
CA GLY A 42 -2.84 -2.56 -12.40
C GLY A 42 -4.18 -2.99 -11.78
N PHE A 43 -4.14 -3.82 -10.73
CA PHE A 43 -5.34 -4.26 -10.02
C PHE A 43 -6.03 -3.10 -9.28
N LEU A 44 -5.28 -2.28 -8.53
CA LEU A 44 -5.84 -1.09 -7.88
C LEU A 44 -6.37 -0.09 -8.91
N LEU A 45 -5.66 0.12 -10.02
CA LEU A 45 -6.15 0.98 -11.11
C LEU A 45 -7.49 0.49 -11.65
N ALA A 46 -7.66 -0.83 -11.84
CA ALA A 46 -8.93 -1.41 -12.26
C ALA A 46 -10.05 -1.15 -11.23
N ILE A 47 -9.79 -1.30 -9.93
CA ILE A 47 -10.76 -0.97 -8.88
C ILE A 47 -11.15 0.51 -8.90
N ILE A 48 -10.16 1.41 -9.08
CA ILE A 48 -10.42 2.84 -9.15
C ILE A 48 -11.37 3.17 -10.30
N PHE A 49 -11.13 2.63 -11.50
CA PHE A 49 -11.95 2.95 -12.67
C PHE A 49 -13.31 2.25 -12.71
N GLU A 50 -13.38 1.01 -12.22
CA GLU A 50 -14.59 0.20 -12.33
C GLU A 50 -15.56 0.41 -11.15
N HIS A 51 -15.05 0.78 -9.98
CA HIS A 51 -15.84 0.92 -8.76
C HIS A 51 -15.77 2.35 -8.21
N LEU A 52 -14.59 2.80 -7.75
CA LEU A 52 -14.49 4.06 -6.99
C LEU A 52 -14.88 5.31 -7.78
N LEU A 53 -14.43 5.45 -9.04
CA LEU A 53 -14.74 6.62 -9.86
C LEU A 53 -16.24 6.70 -10.18
N PRO A 54 -16.91 5.64 -10.68
CA PRO A 54 -18.36 5.64 -10.85
C PRO A 54 -19.13 6.07 -9.59
N ASP A 55 -18.74 5.54 -8.43
CA ASP A 55 -19.41 5.83 -7.16
C ASP A 55 -19.23 7.29 -6.75
N LEU A 56 -18.00 7.81 -6.83
CA LEU A 56 -17.70 9.21 -6.46
C LEU A 56 -18.42 10.23 -7.33
N TYR A 57 -18.69 9.90 -8.60
CA TYR A 57 -19.38 10.79 -9.53
C TYR A 57 -20.90 10.59 -9.57
N HIS A 58 -21.46 9.67 -8.77
CA HIS A 58 -22.88 9.38 -8.75
C HIS A 58 -23.75 10.60 -8.40
N ASP A 59 -23.32 11.40 -7.42
CA ASP A 59 -24.06 12.57 -6.92
C ASP A 59 -23.85 13.87 -7.74
N GLU A 60 -23.18 13.79 -8.90
CA GLU A 60 -22.91 14.89 -9.84
C GLU A 60 -22.22 16.14 -9.23
N ASP A 61 -21.54 16.02 -8.08
CA ASP A 61 -20.79 17.13 -7.49
C ASP A 61 -19.55 17.47 -8.33
N LYS A 62 -19.52 18.71 -8.84
CA LYS A 62 -18.43 19.23 -9.69
C LYS A 62 -17.09 19.34 -8.96
N SER A 63 -17.08 19.31 -7.64
CA SER A 63 -15.87 19.42 -6.81
C SER A 63 -15.12 18.09 -6.63
N VAL A 64 -15.74 16.95 -6.94
CA VAL A 64 -15.13 15.60 -6.83
C VAL A 64 -13.78 15.53 -7.55
N GLY A 65 -13.70 16.08 -8.77
CA GLY A 65 -12.45 16.10 -9.53
C GLY A 65 -11.33 16.89 -8.85
N LEU A 66 -11.66 17.96 -8.12
CA LEU A 66 -10.67 18.72 -7.34
C LEU A 66 -10.17 17.92 -6.14
N TYR A 67 -11.05 17.22 -5.43
CA TYR A 67 -10.65 16.35 -4.31
C TYR A 67 -9.77 15.19 -4.77
N ILE A 68 -10.09 14.55 -5.90
CA ILE A 68 -9.24 13.53 -6.52
C ILE A 68 -7.85 14.11 -6.83
N LEU A 69 -7.79 15.32 -7.42
CA LEU A 69 -6.52 15.96 -7.74
C LEU A 69 -5.69 16.28 -6.49
N TYR A 70 -6.33 16.76 -5.41
CA TYR A 70 -5.65 17.01 -4.14
C TYR A 70 -5.12 15.72 -3.51
N GLY A 71 -5.91 14.65 -3.49
CA GLY A 71 -5.49 13.35 -2.99
C GLY A 71 -4.31 12.78 -3.79
N PHE A 72 -4.39 12.84 -5.13
CA PHE A 72 -3.31 12.42 -6.02
C PHE A 72 -2.03 13.23 -5.81
N LEU A 73 -2.13 14.55 -5.64
CA LEU A 73 -0.97 15.41 -5.37
C LEU A 73 -0.30 15.06 -4.04
N ILE A 74 -1.07 14.79 -2.99
CA ILE A 74 -0.53 14.34 -1.70
C ILE A 74 0.21 13.02 -1.87
N GLN A 75 -0.37 12.06 -2.58
CA GLN A 75 0.28 10.78 -2.84
C GLN A 75 1.57 10.93 -3.67
N LEU A 76 1.59 11.81 -4.67
CA LEU A 76 2.80 12.11 -5.46
C LEU A 76 3.93 12.72 -4.61
N ILE A 77 3.57 13.57 -3.65
CA ILE A 77 4.55 14.12 -2.69
C ILE A 77 5.11 13.00 -1.80
N LEU A 78 4.26 12.09 -1.32
CA LEU A 78 4.71 10.95 -0.53
C LEU A 78 5.60 10.00 -1.35
N GLU A 79 5.25 9.74 -2.61
CA GLU A 79 6.05 8.93 -3.54
C GLU A 79 7.46 9.52 -3.73
N TYR A 80 7.55 10.84 -3.91
CA TYR A 80 8.85 11.52 -4.02
C TYR A 80 9.75 11.24 -2.80
N PHE A 81 9.18 11.27 -1.59
CA PHE A 81 9.92 10.97 -0.36
C PHE A 81 10.15 9.47 -0.13
N SER A 82 9.30 8.60 -0.67
CA SER A 82 9.45 7.14 -0.63
C SER A 82 10.50 6.65 -1.64
N GLY A 83 10.88 7.49 -2.61
CA GLY A 83 11.77 7.11 -3.72
C GLY A 83 11.13 6.15 -4.72
N GLY A 84 9.81 5.98 -4.68
CA GLY A 84 9.08 5.06 -5.56
C GLY A 84 9.40 3.58 -5.29
N ILE A 85 9.73 3.21 -4.05
CA ILE A 85 10.02 1.80 -3.69
C ILE A 85 8.79 0.90 -3.94
N GLU A 86 7.59 1.43 -3.71
CA GLU A 86 6.31 0.81 -4.06
C GLU A 86 6.10 0.60 -5.58
N HIS A 87 6.98 1.15 -6.41
CA HIS A 87 7.02 0.95 -7.85
C HIS A 87 8.31 0.23 -8.31
N GLY A 88 9.15 -0.22 -7.37
CA GLY A 88 10.33 -1.06 -7.66
C GLY A 88 11.59 -0.27 -8.00
N HIS A 89 11.62 1.04 -7.74
CA HIS A 89 12.80 1.89 -7.88
C HIS A 89 13.67 1.83 -6.62
N VAL A 90 14.41 0.73 -6.45
CA VAL A 90 15.30 0.58 -5.30
C VAL A 90 16.77 0.74 -5.71
N HIS A 91 17.37 1.88 -5.38
CA HIS A 91 18.82 2.07 -5.43
C HIS A 91 19.43 1.82 -4.05
N VAL A 92 19.72 0.54 -3.74
CA VAL A 92 20.31 0.16 -2.44
C VAL A 92 21.83 0.30 -2.48
N HIS A 93 22.39 1.12 -1.60
CA HIS A 93 23.80 1.06 -1.24
C HIS A 93 23.96 0.22 0.04
N SER A 94 24.97 -0.66 0.08
CA SER A 94 25.20 -1.60 1.19
C SER A 94 25.56 -0.87 2.49
N LYS A 95 25.01 -1.32 3.63
CA LYS A 95 25.26 -0.80 5.01
C LYS A 95 24.80 0.64 5.28
N GLN A 96 23.65 1.03 4.73
CA GLN A 96 23.04 2.31 5.06
C GLN A 96 22.22 2.27 6.36
N GLN A 97 22.10 3.44 7.01
CA GLN A 97 21.15 3.65 8.11
C GLN A 97 19.72 3.56 7.58
N LEU A 98 18.75 3.33 8.47
CA LEU A 98 17.34 3.32 8.11
C LEU A 98 16.94 4.68 7.49
N PRO A 99 16.37 4.72 6.27
CA PRO A 99 15.89 5.95 5.67
C PRO A 99 14.57 6.36 6.32
N TRP A 100 14.65 7.09 7.44
CA TRP A 100 13.49 7.53 8.23
C TRP A 100 12.45 8.30 7.42
N LEU A 101 12.90 9.13 6.48
CA LEU A 101 12.01 9.90 5.60
C LEU A 101 11.15 8.98 4.73
N LEU A 102 11.75 7.93 4.17
CA LEU A 102 11.06 6.92 3.38
C LEU A 102 10.07 6.14 4.24
N PHE A 103 10.50 5.71 5.42
CA PHE A 103 9.65 4.97 6.35
C PHE A 103 8.42 5.79 6.76
N LEU A 104 8.63 7.06 7.14
CA LEU A 104 7.54 7.96 7.50
C LEU A 104 6.61 8.21 6.31
N SER A 105 7.16 8.39 5.11
CA SER A 105 6.35 8.60 3.90
C SER A 105 5.43 7.40 3.62
N LEU A 106 5.97 6.18 3.63
CA LEU A 106 5.20 4.96 3.43
C LEU A 106 4.17 4.71 4.54
N SER A 107 4.47 5.14 5.77
CA SER A 107 3.52 5.07 6.89
C SER A 107 2.31 5.97 6.63
N ILE A 108 2.54 7.21 6.21
CA ILE A 108 1.47 8.16 5.89
C ILE A 108 0.70 7.69 4.65
N HIS A 109 1.39 7.20 3.61
CA HIS A 109 0.76 6.60 2.43
C HIS A 109 -0.24 5.51 2.83
N SER A 110 0.21 4.56 3.66
CA SER A 110 -0.61 3.42 4.10
C SER A 110 -1.82 3.87 4.94
N ILE A 111 -1.67 4.94 5.73
CA ILE A 111 -2.80 5.54 6.45
C ILE A 111 -3.83 6.07 5.46
N ILE A 112 -3.40 6.82 4.45
CA ILE A 112 -4.29 7.42 3.44
C ILE A 112 -5.02 6.33 2.64
N GLU A 113 -4.32 5.26 2.26
CA GLU A 113 -4.91 4.11 1.57
C GLU A 113 -6.00 3.43 2.40
N GLY A 114 -5.86 3.41 3.73
CA GLY A 114 -6.84 2.85 4.65
C GLY A 114 -8.08 3.73 4.90
N ILE A 115 -8.07 5.02 4.55
CA ILE A 115 -9.18 5.95 4.84
C ILE A 115 -10.50 5.49 4.19
N PRO A 116 -10.57 5.16 2.90
CA PRO A 116 -11.84 4.77 2.28
C PRO A 116 -12.44 3.51 2.94
N LEU A 117 -11.58 2.54 3.31
CA LEU A 117 -12.01 1.36 4.05
C LEU A 117 -12.49 1.69 5.48
N GLY A 118 -11.87 2.67 6.14
CA GLY A 118 -12.27 3.14 7.47
C GLY A 118 -13.57 3.95 7.48
N ASN A 119 -13.80 4.79 6.46
CA ASN A 119 -15.03 5.57 6.30
C ASN A 119 -16.27 4.68 6.25
N HIS A 120 -16.15 3.51 5.63
CA HIS A 120 -17.21 2.49 5.63
C HIS A 120 -17.59 2.06 7.05
N PHE A 121 -16.62 1.67 7.89
CA PHE A 121 -16.89 1.26 9.27
C PHE A 121 -17.36 2.42 10.17
N ALA A 122 -17.05 3.66 9.80
CA ALA A 122 -17.52 4.86 10.48
C ALA A 122 -18.93 5.30 10.05
N GLY A 123 -19.54 4.64 9.04
CA GLY A 123 -20.87 4.98 8.53
C GLY A 123 -20.90 6.31 7.75
N ILE A 124 -19.78 6.70 7.15
CA ILE A 124 -19.63 7.96 6.40
C ILE A 124 -20.06 7.79 4.92
N GLU A 125 -20.07 6.56 4.40
CA GLU A 125 -20.43 6.25 3.01
C GLU A 125 -21.62 5.28 2.90
N SER A 126 -22.36 5.37 1.79
CA SER A 126 -23.61 4.67 1.51
C SER A 126 -23.46 3.14 1.40
N GLU A 127 -24.52 2.42 1.77
CA GLU A 127 -24.60 0.97 1.88
C GLU A 127 -24.68 0.25 0.52
N ASP A 128 -23.55 0.07 -0.17
CA ASP A 128 -23.45 -0.92 -1.27
C ASP A 128 -22.50 -2.06 -0.88
N HIS A 129 -23.10 -3.09 -0.26
CA HIS A 129 -22.40 -4.23 0.35
C HIS A 129 -21.42 -4.99 -0.57
N HIS A 130 -21.52 -4.84 -1.89
CA HIS A 130 -20.66 -5.55 -2.86
C HIS A 130 -19.37 -4.81 -3.24
N GLN A 131 -19.30 -3.49 -3.08
CA GLN A 131 -18.11 -2.70 -3.39
C GLN A 131 -17.07 -2.71 -2.26
N HIS A 132 -17.48 -2.98 -1.02
CA HIS A 132 -16.58 -2.89 0.12
C HIS A 132 -15.57 -4.04 0.19
N ASP A 133 -16.00 -5.25 -0.19
CA ASP A 133 -15.12 -6.42 -0.20
C ASP A 133 -14.06 -6.27 -1.31
N THR A 134 -14.39 -5.63 -2.44
CA THR A 134 -13.42 -5.44 -3.54
C THR A 134 -12.33 -4.45 -3.17
N LEU A 135 -12.65 -3.33 -2.52
CA LEU A 135 -11.65 -2.39 -2.00
C LEU A 135 -10.72 -3.05 -0.97
N PHE A 136 -11.27 -3.82 -0.03
CA PHE A 136 -10.47 -4.56 0.94
C PHE A 136 -9.45 -5.48 0.25
N TRP A 137 -9.90 -6.29 -0.71
CA TRP A 137 -9.00 -7.16 -1.47
C TRP A 137 -7.99 -6.36 -2.31
N GLY A 138 -8.39 -5.20 -2.84
CA GLY A 138 -7.51 -4.17 -3.43
C GLY A 138 -6.32 -3.85 -2.55
N ILE A 139 -6.61 -3.39 -1.34
CA ILE A 139 -5.62 -2.99 -0.34
C ILE A 139 -4.75 -4.19 0.05
N ILE A 140 -5.33 -5.36 0.29
CA ILE A 140 -4.56 -6.57 0.62
C ILE A 140 -3.55 -6.91 -0.49
N PHE A 141 -3.99 -6.90 -1.76
CA PHE A 141 -3.10 -7.20 -2.88
C PHE A 141 -2.08 -6.10 -3.17
N HIS A 142 -2.28 -4.89 -2.66
CA HIS A 142 -1.29 -3.82 -2.70
C HIS A 142 -0.28 -3.88 -1.55
N GLN A 143 -0.76 -4.13 -0.34
CA GLN A 143 0.06 -4.16 0.86
C GLN A 143 1.13 -5.27 0.81
N ILE A 144 0.82 -6.42 0.19
CA ILE A 144 1.79 -7.53 0.04
C ILE A 144 3.05 -7.09 -0.74
N PRO A 145 2.94 -6.57 -1.98
CA PRO A 145 4.08 -6.02 -2.72
C PRO A 145 4.86 -4.95 -1.97
N VAL A 146 4.15 -4.01 -1.32
CA VAL A 146 4.78 -2.91 -0.58
C VAL A 146 5.56 -3.45 0.62
N ALA A 147 4.99 -4.40 1.37
CA ALA A 147 5.66 -5.06 2.48
C ALA A 147 6.90 -5.85 2.02
N VAL A 148 6.83 -6.50 0.85
CA VAL A 148 8.01 -7.15 0.23
C VAL A 148 9.11 -6.12 -0.06
N ALA A 149 8.74 -4.97 -0.62
CA ALA A 149 9.70 -3.93 -0.97
C ALA A 149 10.34 -3.29 0.28
N LEU A 150 9.53 -2.95 1.29
CA LEU A 150 9.98 -2.41 2.58
C LEU A 150 10.89 -3.40 3.33
N MET A 151 10.46 -4.65 3.48
CA MET A 151 11.25 -5.66 4.17
C MET A 151 12.58 -5.92 3.45
N THR A 152 12.59 -5.92 2.10
CA THR A 152 13.84 -6.01 1.31
C THR A 152 14.80 -4.87 1.67
N LEU A 153 14.31 -3.63 1.75
CA LEU A 153 15.11 -2.48 2.20
C LEU A 153 15.61 -2.67 3.64
N LEU A 154 14.75 -3.08 4.57
CA LEU A 154 15.13 -3.31 5.97
C LEU A 154 16.23 -4.39 6.10
N TYR A 155 16.21 -5.42 5.26
CA TYR A 155 17.28 -6.44 5.23
C TYR A 155 18.65 -5.86 4.87
N HIS A 156 18.69 -4.81 4.05
CA HIS A 156 19.92 -4.11 3.66
C HIS A 156 20.39 -3.02 4.65
N THR A 157 19.60 -2.72 5.70
CA THR A 157 20.02 -1.82 6.79
C THR A 157 20.88 -2.52 7.84
N THR A 158 21.53 -1.73 8.69
CA THR A 158 22.32 -2.21 9.84
C THR A 158 21.49 -2.65 11.05
N LEU A 159 20.16 -2.65 10.95
CA LEU A 159 19.26 -3.05 12.05
C LEU A 159 19.45 -4.52 12.45
N LYS A 160 19.23 -4.81 13.74
CA LYS A 160 19.20 -6.21 14.22
C LYS A 160 17.99 -6.93 13.61
N PRO A 161 18.07 -8.25 13.35
CA PRO A 161 17.00 -8.99 12.67
C PRO A 161 15.60 -8.80 13.27
N TRP A 162 15.45 -8.79 14.59
CA TRP A 162 14.15 -8.59 15.23
C TRP A 162 13.62 -7.15 15.14
N LEU A 163 14.50 -6.14 15.10
CA LEU A 163 14.07 -4.75 14.91
C LEU A 163 13.47 -4.53 13.53
N LYS A 164 13.90 -5.30 12.51
CA LYS A 164 13.35 -5.23 11.14
C LYS A 164 11.89 -5.67 11.06
N TRP A 165 11.39 -6.38 12.08
CA TRP A 165 10.00 -6.83 12.17
C TRP A 165 9.15 -5.93 13.08
N LEU A 166 9.80 -5.13 13.93
CA LEU A 166 9.11 -4.22 14.84
C LEU A 166 8.89 -2.85 14.20
N VAL A 167 9.91 -2.37 13.49
CA VAL A 167 9.86 -1.15 12.67
C VAL A 167 9.02 -1.43 11.44
#